data_AF-A0AAN6PN01-F1
#
_entry.id   AF-A0AAN6PN01-F1
#
_cell.length_a   1.000
_cell.length_b   1.000
_cell.length_c   1.000
_cell.angle_alpha   90.00
_cell.angle_beta   90.00
_cell.angle_gamma   90.00
#
_symmetry.space_group_name_H-M   'P 1'
#
loop_
_entity.id
_entity.type
_entity.pdbx_description
1 polymer ?
#
loop_
_entity_poly.entity_id
_entity_poly.type
_entity_poly.pdbx_seq_one_letter_code
_entity_poly.pdbx_strand_id
1 'polypeptide(L)'
;MSVLDFEHAESFKQALDRLLSTDTAEVTYSEIVDGLPTIDSFFDFHFEPEHEGHPVLALDHASLCPGVVERTREFRNQFDMLQLTLPSALLSAFQQSHRGTQQYELRLVELLAVSCHQIAVYLFELDDGVHKHRLYQEWRDSGRESGEYLAPAVFCHGSYVDSDQYPNGAKIFGGVVVFDLLGSLLHPATLDGPHTIFPPTPTQYTALIDLLGPAAAPYAAPCPFPVRATADNRWRYDPWDSMTRFNIFRDRYERKPPNGPRPHHCVKSSRDWPELGDEHLVALLQYQASQGQPVDQAGIDAAYERMKQITPSSPLWPSRRDPGLP
;
A
#
# COMPACT_ATOMS: atom_id res chain seq x y z
N MET A 1 22.04 -3.29 12.88
CA MET A 1 22.79 -2.87 11.66
C MET A 1 24.24 -3.37 11.57
N SER A 2 24.75 -4.19 12.50
CA SER A 2 26.14 -4.70 12.48
C SER A 2 26.53 -5.60 11.29
N VAL A 3 25.53 -6.02 10.49
CA VAL A 3 25.72 -6.82 9.27
C VAL A 3 26.06 -5.94 8.05
N LEU A 4 25.63 -4.67 8.07
CA LEU A 4 25.82 -3.78 6.94
C LEU A 4 27.21 -3.13 6.99
N ASP A 5 27.88 -3.06 5.84
CA ASP A 5 29.02 -2.18 5.67
C ASP A 5 28.57 -0.70 5.71
N PHE A 6 29.56 0.19 5.76
CA PHE A 6 29.32 1.62 5.85
C PHE A 6 28.47 2.15 4.68
N GLU A 7 28.71 1.66 3.46
CA GLU A 7 28.06 2.14 2.26
C GLU A 7 26.57 1.76 2.20
N HIS A 8 26.25 0.50 2.55
CA HIS A 8 24.88 0.01 2.64
C HIS A 8 24.12 0.68 3.79
N ALA A 9 24.76 0.78 4.96
CA ALA A 9 24.19 1.44 6.13
C ALA A 9 23.85 2.91 5.84
N GLU A 10 24.77 3.64 5.21
CA GLU A 10 24.56 5.04 4.87
C GLU A 10 23.49 5.22 3.79
N SER A 11 23.46 4.36 2.76
CA SER A 11 22.39 4.43 1.75
C SER A 11 21.01 4.21 2.34
N PHE A 12 20.88 3.21 3.21
CA PHE A 12 19.62 2.92 3.89
C PHE A 12 19.20 4.08 4.79
N LYS A 13 20.14 4.63 5.57
CA LYS A 13 19.90 5.78 6.45
C LYS A 13 19.41 6.99 5.66
N GLN A 14 20.09 7.34 4.57
CA GLN A 14 19.71 8.48 3.72
C GLN A 14 18.34 8.26 3.07
N ALA A 15 18.06 7.07 2.56
CA ALA A 15 16.77 6.75 1.95
C ALA A 15 15.62 6.84 2.98
N LEU A 16 15.85 6.34 4.20
CA LEU A 16 14.87 6.43 5.29
C LEU A 16 14.63 7.88 5.70
N ASP A 17 15.70 8.67 5.87
CA ASP A 17 15.59 10.10 6.21
C ASP A 17 14.77 10.89 5.18
N ARG A 18 15.03 10.65 3.88
CA ARG A 18 14.27 11.27 2.79
C ARG A 18 12.80 10.86 2.81
N LEU A 19 12.52 9.57 3.02
CA LEU A 19 11.15 9.06 3.11
C LEU A 19 10.40 9.68 4.29
N LEU A 20 11.01 9.71 5.47
CA LEU A 20 10.43 10.30 6.69
C LEU A 20 10.28 11.84 6.61
N SER A 21 10.96 12.47 5.65
CA SER A 21 10.86 13.90 5.37
C SER A 21 9.77 14.26 4.37
N THR A 22 9.04 13.28 3.84
CA THR A 22 7.89 13.54 2.95
C THR A 22 6.66 13.99 3.74
N ASP A 23 5.83 14.84 3.13
CA ASP A 23 4.57 15.30 3.72
C ASP A 23 3.66 14.12 4.10
N THR A 24 3.59 13.10 3.24
CA THR A 24 2.82 11.87 3.50
C THR A 24 3.28 11.16 4.76
N ALA A 25 4.59 11.03 4.98
CA ALA A 25 5.14 10.43 6.19
C ALA A 25 4.89 11.32 7.41
N GLU A 26 5.09 12.64 7.30
CA GLU A 26 4.86 13.58 8.39
C GLU A 26 3.40 13.55 8.87
N VAL A 27 2.43 13.57 7.96
CA VAL A 27 1.01 13.46 8.30
C VAL A 27 0.71 12.10 8.92
N THR A 28 1.14 11.00 8.29
CA THR A 28 0.85 9.64 8.78
C THR A 28 1.39 9.41 10.19
N TYR A 29 2.64 9.78 10.47
CA TYR A 29 3.21 9.64 11.81
C TYR A 29 2.63 10.63 12.80
N SER A 30 2.25 11.83 12.37
CA SER A 30 1.58 12.78 13.25
C SER A 30 0.22 12.27 13.70
N GLU A 31 -0.56 11.64 12.83
CA GLU A 31 -1.81 11.01 13.25
C GLU A 31 -1.57 9.92 14.30
N ILE A 32 -0.54 9.08 14.13
CA ILE A 32 -0.17 8.06 15.12
C ILE A 32 0.23 8.70 16.46
N VAL A 33 1.03 9.76 16.43
CA VAL A 33 1.43 10.52 17.63
C VAL A 33 0.23 11.26 18.25
N ASP A 34 -0.75 11.67 17.47
CA ASP A 34 -2.01 12.21 17.98
C ASP A 34 -2.80 11.16 18.74
N GLY A 35 -2.79 9.93 18.21
CA GLY A 35 -3.50 8.76 18.71
C GLY A 35 -4.86 8.52 18.05
N LEU A 36 -5.26 9.39 17.10
CA LEU A 36 -6.40 9.18 16.20
C LEU A 36 -6.06 9.64 14.77
N PRO A 37 -6.54 8.94 13.73
CA PRO A 37 -6.49 9.46 12.38
C PRO A 37 -7.42 10.66 12.24
N THR A 38 -7.12 11.55 11.29
CA THR A 38 -8.08 12.57 10.87
C THR A 38 -9.29 11.91 10.20
N ILE A 39 -10.42 12.60 10.14
CA ILE A 39 -11.62 12.14 9.43
C ILE A 39 -11.29 11.78 7.97
N ASP A 40 -10.53 12.63 7.28
CA ASP A 40 -10.12 12.38 5.89
C ASP A 40 -9.28 11.10 5.77
N SER A 41 -8.26 10.94 6.62
CA SER A 41 -7.45 9.71 6.64
C SER A 41 -8.22 8.48 7.07
N PHE A 42 -9.23 8.63 7.93
CA PHE A 42 -10.08 7.52 8.34
C PHE A 42 -10.94 7.04 7.16
N PHE A 43 -11.56 7.95 6.41
CA PHE A 43 -12.36 7.60 5.25
C PHE A 43 -11.55 7.17 4.03
N ASP A 44 -10.25 7.46 3.99
CA ASP A 44 -9.37 6.83 3.03
C ASP A 44 -9.39 5.29 3.17
N PHE A 45 -9.61 4.70 4.36
CA PHE A 45 -9.50 3.25 4.57
C PHE A 45 -10.77 2.56 5.07
N HIS A 46 -11.70 3.31 5.64
CA HIS A 46 -12.87 2.79 6.33
C HIS A 46 -14.15 3.27 5.66
N PHE A 47 -15.11 2.37 5.52
CA PHE A 47 -16.42 2.71 4.98
C PHE A 47 -17.31 3.33 6.06
N GLU A 48 -17.99 4.42 5.73
CA GLU A 48 -18.79 5.27 6.65
C GLU A 48 -19.93 4.60 7.44
N PRO A 49 -20.77 3.72 6.87
CA PRO A 49 -22.12 3.51 7.41
C PRO A 49 -22.18 2.60 8.64
N GLU A 50 -21.05 2.10 9.15
CA GLU A 50 -21.07 1.09 10.22
C GLU A 50 -20.56 1.60 11.58
N HIS A 51 -20.12 2.85 11.75
CA HIS A 51 -19.41 3.24 12.98
C HIS A 51 -20.01 4.43 13.76
N GLU A 52 -21.32 4.41 14.04
CA GLU A 52 -21.94 5.30 15.05
C GLU A 52 -21.12 5.33 16.36
N GLY A 53 -20.77 6.54 16.81
CA GLY A 53 -19.97 6.75 18.01
C GLY A 53 -18.47 6.49 17.86
N HIS A 54 -17.95 6.19 16.66
CA HIS A 54 -16.50 6.03 16.45
C HIS A 54 -15.75 7.25 16.95
N PRO A 55 -14.65 7.10 17.72
CA PRO A 55 -13.95 8.25 18.31
C PRO A 55 -13.55 9.34 17.33
N VAL A 56 -13.11 8.97 16.12
CA VAL A 56 -12.75 9.92 15.06
C VAL A 56 -13.93 10.83 14.69
N LEU A 57 -15.13 10.27 14.58
CA LEU A 57 -16.34 10.99 14.18
C LEU A 57 -16.98 11.71 15.39
N ALA A 58 -17.01 11.05 16.54
CA ALA A 58 -17.60 11.59 17.77
C ALA A 58 -16.86 12.82 18.28
N LEU A 59 -15.54 12.89 18.05
CA LEU A 59 -14.71 14.03 18.43
C LEU A 59 -14.55 15.07 17.31
N ASP A 60 -15.14 14.85 16.14
CA ASP A 60 -14.95 15.70 14.96
C ASP A 60 -13.45 15.95 14.67
N HIS A 61 -12.65 14.88 14.63
CA HIS A 61 -11.19 14.95 14.50
C HIS A 61 -10.76 15.32 13.06
N ALA A 62 -11.14 16.51 12.61
CA ALA A 62 -10.89 17.01 11.26
C ALA A 62 -9.42 17.44 11.04
N SER A 63 -8.70 17.75 12.11
CA SER A 63 -7.31 18.20 12.06
C SER A 63 -6.53 17.69 13.25
N LEU A 64 -5.22 17.50 13.05
CA LEU A 64 -4.27 17.15 14.11
C LEU A 64 -4.34 18.14 15.28
N CYS A 65 -4.20 17.61 16.50
CA CYS A 65 -4.15 18.41 17.72
C CYS A 65 -2.91 19.33 17.75
N PRO A 66 -3.01 20.52 18.39
CA PRO A 66 -1.89 21.45 18.48
C PRO A 66 -0.63 20.82 19.10
N GLY A 67 0.53 21.03 18.45
CA GLY A 67 1.83 20.55 18.94
C GLY A 67 2.20 19.12 18.51
N VAL A 68 1.29 18.37 17.89
CA VAL A 68 1.55 17.00 17.45
C VAL A 68 2.57 16.96 16.32
N VAL A 69 2.44 17.84 15.32
CA VAL A 69 3.38 17.90 14.18
C VAL A 69 4.80 18.25 14.65
N GLU A 70 4.93 19.20 15.58
CA GLU A 70 6.21 19.57 16.18
C GLU A 70 6.85 18.38 16.91
N ARG A 71 6.06 17.65 17.71
CA ARG A 71 6.53 16.46 18.42
C ARG A 71 6.97 15.35 17.45
N THR A 72 6.23 15.14 16.35
CA THR A 72 6.61 14.18 15.31
C THR A 72 7.94 14.56 14.66
N ARG A 73 8.15 15.85 14.36
CA ARG A 73 9.43 16.35 13.82
C ARG A 73 10.57 16.21 14.83
N GLU A 74 10.33 16.50 16.11
CA GLU A 74 11.31 16.30 17.18
C GLU A 74 11.73 14.84 17.28
N PHE A 75 10.76 13.92 17.28
CA PHE A 75 11.02 12.49 17.26
C PHE A 75 11.85 12.10 16.03
N ARG A 76 11.44 12.49 14.82
CA ARG A 76 12.17 12.19 13.57
C ARG A 76 13.62 12.65 13.65
N ASN A 77 13.87 13.85 14.16
CA ASN A 77 15.22 14.43 14.23
C ASN A 77 16.10 13.75 15.29
N GLN A 78 15.52 13.15 16.33
CA GLN A 78 16.24 12.48 17.41
C GLN A 78 16.32 10.96 17.22
N PHE A 79 15.48 10.40 16.36
CA PHE A 79 15.36 8.96 16.17
C PHE A 79 16.65 8.35 15.64
N ASP A 80 17.26 7.48 16.45
CA ASP A 80 18.41 6.71 16.02
C ASP A 80 17.95 5.49 15.21
N MET A 81 18.08 5.58 13.90
CA MET A 81 17.74 4.53 12.95
C MET A 81 18.45 3.20 13.22
N LEU A 82 19.58 3.22 13.96
CA LEU A 82 20.30 2.00 14.35
C LEU A 82 19.53 1.15 15.38
N GLN A 83 18.50 1.70 16.02
CA GLN A 83 17.66 0.99 17.01
C GLN A 83 16.61 0.08 16.37
N LEU A 84 16.38 0.18 15.05
CA LEU A 84 15.45 -0.68 14.34
C LEU A 84 15.92 -2.14 14.34
N THR A 85 15.00 -3.06 14.66
CA THR A 85 15.27 -4.50 14.72
C THR A 85 14.86 -5.15 13.41
N LEU A 86 15.71 -5.01 12.39
CA LEU A 86 15.42 -5.50 11.04
C LEU A 86 15.76 -6.99 10.89
N PRO A 87 15.00 -7.77 10.08
CA PRO A 87 15.27 -9.19 9.87
C PRO A 87 16.69 -9.44 9.36
N SER A 88 17.43 -10.35 10.01
CA SER A 88 18.83 -10.64 9.68
C SER A 88 19.00 -11.16 8.24
N ALA A 89 18.06 -11.96 7.76
CA ALA A 89 18.04 -12.46 6.39
C ALA A 89 17.90 -11.31 5.38
N LEU A 90 17.05 -10.32 5.67
CA LEU A 90 16.86 -9.16 4.81
C LEU A 90 18.09 -8.25 4.80
N LEU A 91 18.68 -7.99 5.98
CA LEU A 91 19.94 -7.24 6.08
C LEU A 91 21.07 -7.93 5.29
N SER A 92 21.16 -9.26 5.39
CA SER A 92 22.16 -10.03 4.66
C SER A 92 21.91 -9.99 3.15
N ALA A 93 20.67 -10.11 2.71
CA ALA A 93 20.29 -10.02 1.30
C ALA A 93 20.57 -8.62 0.71
N PHE A 94 20.32 -7.56 1.48
CA PHE A 94 20.68 -6.21 1.09
C PHE A 94 22.20 -6.02 0.98
N GLN A 95 22.96 -6.47 1.98
CA GLN A 95 24.43 -6.42 1.98
C GLN A 95 25.08 -7.17 0.81
N GLN A 96 24.43 -8.22 0.31
CA GLN A 96 24.90 -9.02 -0.82
C GLN A 96 24.52 -8.44 -2.19
N SER A 97 23.66 -7.43 -2.22
CA SER A 97 23.24 -6.78 -3.46
C SER A 97 24.20 -5.65 -3.87
N HIS A 98 24.13 -5.21 -5.12
CA HIS A 98 25.03 -4.16 -5.63
C HIS A 98 24.25 -2.90 -6.01
N ARG A 99 24.74 -1.73 -5.59
CA ARG A 99 24.17 -0.43 -5.97
C ARG A 99 23.98 -0.32 -7.49
N GLY A 100 22.86 0.26 -7.89
CA GLY A 100 22.47 0.39 -9.30
C GLY A 100 21.88 -0.88 -9.92
N THR A 101 21.65 -1.94 -9.12
CA THR A 101 20.90 -3.12 -9.56
C THR A 101 19.47 -3.09 -9.03
N GLN A 102 18.54 -3.65 -9.80
CA GLN A 102 17.14 -3.81 -9.37
C GLN A 102 17.03 -4.61 -8.05
N GLN A 103 17.91 -5.60 -7.84
CA GLN A 103 17.93 -6.38 -6.61
C GLN A 103 18.22 -5.49 -5.39
N TYR A 104 19.19 -4.58 -5.51
CA TYR A 104 19.52 -3.61 -4.46
C TYR A 104 18.36 -2.68 -4.16
N GLU A 105 17.75 -2.13 -5.20
CA GLU A 105 16.59 -1.24 -5.09
C GLU A 105 15.40 -1.92 -4.41
N LEU A 106 15.10 -3.16 -4.78
CA LEU A 106 14.03 -3.95 -4.15
C LEU A 106 14.33 -4.23 -2.67
N ARG A 107 15.56 -4.65 -2.34
CA ARG A 107 15.94 -4.89 -0.93
C ARG A 107 15.92 -3.61 -0.09
N LEU A 108 16.28 -2.47 -0.69
CA LEU A 108 16.17 -1.17 -0.03
C LEU A 108 14.71 -0.82 0.26
N VAL A 109 13.81 -0.94 -0.73
CA VAL A 109 12.37 -0.68 -0.55
C VAL A 109 11.78 -1.61 0.52
N GLU A 110 12.18 -2.87 0.56
CA GLU A 110 11.76 -3.84 1.59
C GLU A 110 12.21 -3.42 2.99
N LEU A 111 13.48 -3.04 3.16
CA LEU A 111 13.99 -2.52 4.43
C LEU A 111 13.22 -1.26 4.86
N LEU A 112 12.93 -0.35 3.94
CA LEU A 112 12.16 0.86 4.23
C LEU A 112 10.73 0.54 4.65
N ALA A 113 10.04 -0.37 3.95
CA ALA A 113 8.69 -0.78 4.30
C ALA A 113 8.62 -1.40 5.71
N VAL A 114 9.58 -2.27 6.05
CA VAL A 114 9.68 -2.86 7.40
C VAL A 114 9.99 -1.78 8.44
N SER A 115 10.89 -0.85 8.14
CA SER A 115 11.27 0.24 9.03
C SER A 115 10.11 1.18 9.32
N CYS A 116 9.37 1.57 8.27
CA CYS A 116 8.21 2.46 8.42
C CYS A 116 7.17 1.87 9.35
N HIS A 117 6.91 0.57 9.20
CA HIS A 117 6.01 -0.18 10.06
C HIS A 117 6.54 -0.26 11.50
N GLN A 118 7.82 -0.58 11.72
CA GLN A 118 8.39 -0.61 13.08
C GLN A 118 8.32 0.74 13.78
N ILE A 119 8.57 1.84 13.07
CA ILE A 119 8.43 3.19 13.61
C ILE A 119 6.97 3.49 13.98
N ALA A 120 6.03 3.12 13.10
CA ALA A 120 4.60 3.31 13.36
C ALA A 120 4.15 2.53 14.61
N VAL A 121 4.57 1.27 14.74
CA VAL A 121 4.31 0.43 15.92
C VAL A 121 4.90 1.06 17.17
N TYR A 122 6.17 1.46 17.12
CA TYR A 122 6.84 2.08 18.25
C TYR A 122 6.10 3.34 18.74
N LEU A 123 5.77 4.25 17.82
CA LEU A 123 5.06 5.49 18.15
C LEU A 123 3.65 5.21 18.70
N PHE A 124 2.94 4.26 18.10
CA PHE A 124 1.64 3.83 18.60
C PHE A 124 1.78 3.29 20.04
N GLU A 125 2.69 2.35 20.29
CA GLU A 125 2.89 1.71 21.60
C GLU A 125 3.28 2.68 22.73
N LEU A 126 3.81 3.87 22.42
CA LEU A 126 4.05 4.90 23.45
C LEU A 126 2.75 5.33 24.14
N ASP A 127 1.61 5.32 23.42
CA ASP A 127 0.28 5.79 23.88
C ASP A 127 0.38 7.15 24.62
N ASP A 128 1.32 8.01 24.20
CA ASP A 128 1.63 9.29 24.83
C ASP A 128 0.97 10.48 24.11
N GLY A 129 0.20 10.17 23.06
CA GLY A 129 -0.60 11.10 22.27
C GLY A 129 -1.73 11.79 23.02
N VAL A 130 -2.40 12.72 22.34
CA VAL A 130 -3.54 13.48 22.89
C VAL A 130 -4.73 12.56 23.10
N HIS A 131 -4.98 11.68 22.13
CA HIS A 131 -6.03 10.68 22.17
C HIS A 131 -5.45 9.32 22.58
N LYS A 132 -5.83 8.83 23.76
CA LYS A 132 -5.33 7.54 24.26
C LYS A 132 -6.00 6.37 23.55
N HIS A 133 -5.26 5.27 23.40
CA HIS A 133 -5.78 4.01 22.84
C HIS A 133 -7.06 3.53 23.52
N ARG A 134 -7.15 3.77 24.84
CA ARG A 134 -8.32 3.45 25.66
C ARG A 134 -9.63 3.99 25.07
N LEU A 135 -9.59 5.15 24.41
CA LEU A 135 -10.77 5.75 23.78
C LEU A 135 -11.35 4.86 22.67
N TYR A 136 -10.49 4.32 21.80
CA TYR A 136 -10.89 3.38 20.77
C TYR A 136 -11.27 2.01 21.36
N GLN A 137 -10.53 1.53 22.34
CA GLN A 137 -10.80 0.25 23.00
C GLN A 137 -12.17 0.25 23.69
N GLU A 138 -12.51 1.32 24.42
CA GLU A 138 -13.82 1.46 25.07
C GLU A 138 -14.95 1.51 24.05
N TRP A 139 -14.79 2.25 22.94
CA TRP A 139 -15.77 2.25 21.86
C TRP A 139 -15.95 0.86 21.24
N ARG A 140 -14.83 0.18 20.91
CA ARG A 140 -14.82 -1.16 20.32
C ARG A 140 -15.49 -2.18 21.23
N ASP A 141 -15.21 -2.11 22.53
CA ASP A 141 -15.67 -3.08 23.52
C ASP A 141 -17.08 -2.74 24.08
N SER A 142 -17.69 -1.61 23.67
CA SER A 142 -18.98 -1.11 24.16
C SER A 142 -20.22 -1.95 23.77
N GLY A 143 -20.02 -3.12 23.16
CA GLY A 143 -21.08 -4.13 23.01
C GLY A 143 -22.04 -3.84 21.85
N ARG A 144 -21.50 -3.70 20.65
CA ARG A 144 -22.31 -3.70 19.42
C ARG A 144 -22.88 -5.11 19.20
N GLU A 145 -24.17 -5.20 18.93
CA GLU A 145 -24.89 -6.46 18.71
C GLU A 145 -24.49 -7.14 17.39
N SER A 146 -23.78 -6.46 16.48
CA SER A 146 -23.32 -7.04 15.23
C SER A 146 -22.07 -7.90 15.46
N GLY A 147 -22.08 -9.12 14.94
CA GLY A 147 -20.89 -9.98 14.84
C GLY A 147 -19.87 -9.47 13.81
N GLU A 148 -19.83 -8.17 13.57
CA GLU A 148 -18.89 -7.50 12.67
C GLU A 148 -17.50 -7.46 13.31
N TYR A 149 -16.49 -7.77 12.50
CA TYR A 149 -15.11 -7.72 12.96
C TYR A 149 -14.69 -6.26 13.15
N LEU A 150 -14.38 -5.88 14.39
CA LEU A 150 -13.73 -4.61 14.70
C LEU A 150 -12.24 -4.85 14.88
N ALA A 151 -11.44 -4.04 14.21
CA ALA A 151 -9.99 -4.15 14.29
C ALA A 151 -9.47 -3.90 15.72
N PRO A 152 -8.29 -4.44 16.06
CA PRO A 152 -7.70 -4.25 17.39
C PRO A 152 -7.23 -2.81 17.63
N ALA A 153 -6.91 -2.05 16.58
CA ALA A 153 -6.33 -0.72 16.63
C ALA A 153 -7.03 0.23 15.66
N VAL A 154 -7.05 1.52 15.98
CA VAL A 154 -7.67 2.56 15.17
C VAL A 154 -6.94 2.79 13.83
N PHE A 155 -5.62 2.55 13.80
CA PHE A 155 -4.78 2.63 12.60
C PHE A 155 -4.68 1.27 11.90
N CYS A 156 -5.83 0.66 11.63
CA CYS A 156 -5.90 -0.59 10.90
C CYS A 156 -6.18 -0.36 9.41
N HIS A 157 -5.81 -1.32 8.60
CA HIS A 157 -6.10 -1.29 7.18
C HIS A 157 -6.93 -2.52 6.83
N GLY A 158 -8.01 -2.35 6.05
CA GLY A 158 -9.03 -3.40 5.85
C GLY A 158 -8.51 -4.74 5.33
N SER A 159 -7.37 -4.75 4.63
CA SER A 159 -6.73 -6.00 4.22
C SER A 159 -5.97 -6.74 5.34
N TYR A 160 -5.67 -6.11 6.49
CA TYR A 160 -5.06 -6.77 7.65
C TYR A 160 -6.14 -7.47 8.49
N VAL A 161 -6.57 -8.63 7.99
CA VAL A 161 -7.65 -9.40 8.60
C VAL A 161 -7.20 -10.38 9.69
N ASP A 162 -5.89 -10.68 9.79
CA ASP A 162 -5.32 -11.51 10.86
C ASP A 162 -4.60 -10.61 11.88
N SER A 163 -5.38 -10.01 12.78
CA SER A 163 -4.90 -9.10 13.83
C SER A 163 -3.93 -9.74 14.80
N ASP A 164 -3.98 -11.07 14.97
CA ASP A 164 -3.04 -11.80 15.84
C ASP A 164 -1.62 -11.77 15.26
N GLN A 165 -1.51 -11.66 13.93
CA GLN A 165 -0.23 -11.64 13.23
C GLN A 165 0.23 -10.21 12.90
N TYR A 166 -0.71 -9.30 12.62
CA TYR A 166 -0.41 -7.91 12.22
C TYR A 166 -1.37 -6.91 12.85
N PRO A 167 -1.12 -6.49 14.09
CA PRO A 167 -1.99 -5.53 14.76
C PRO A 167 -1.95 -4.11 14.15
N ASN A 168 -0.90 -3.73 13.39
CA ASN A 168 -0.54 -2.32 13.16
C ASN A 168 -0.14 -1.98 11.70
N GLY A 169 -1.06 -1.56 10.82
CA GLY A 169 -0.74 -1.20 9.41
C GLY A 169 -0.08 0.17 9.23
N ALA A 170 0.58 0.44 8.09
CA ALA A 170 1.18 1.76 7.77
C ALA A 170 0.80 2.26 6.36
N LYS A 171 0.46 3.56 6.23
CA LYS A 171 -0.11 4.22 5.02
C LYS A 171 0.92 4.72 3.99
N ILE A 172 2.20 4.85 4.33
CA ILE A 172 3.18 5.67 3.56
C ILE A 172 3.34 5.26 2.09
N PHE A 173 3.31 3.96 1.80
CA PHE A 173 3.43 3.45 0.42
C PHE A 173 2.10 3.47 -0.37
N GLY A 174 1.04 4.05 0.19
CA GLY A 174 -0.31 4.03 -0.40
C GLY A 174 -1.05 2.71 -0.21
N GLY A 175 -0.56 1.87 0.70
CA GLY A 175 -0.80 0.44 0.60
C GLY A 175 0.06 -0.42 1.51
N VAL A 176 -0.22 -1.72 1.44
CA VAL A 176 0.72 -2.76 1.90
C VAL A 176 1.71 -3.03 0.79
N VAL A 177 3.00 -2.94 1.09
CA VAL A 177 4.04 -3.40 0.16
C VAL A 177 4.16 -4.91 0.31
N VAL A 178 3.93 -5.64 -0.79
CA VAL A 178 4.03 -7.10 -0.84
C VAL A 178 5.15 -7.52 -1.79
N PHE A 179 5.75 -8.68 -1.54
CA PHE A 179 6.93 -9.15 -2.26
C PHE A 179 6.70 -10.55 -2.84
N ASP A 180 7.27 -10.80 -4.01
CA ASP A 180 7.38 -12.13 -4.59
C ASP A 180 8.75 -12.26 -5.29
N LEU A 181 9.07 -13.46 -5.78
CA LEU A 181 10.23 -13.77 -6.62
C LEU A 181 10.40 -12.77 -7.79
N LEU A 182 9.31 -12.17 -8.27
CA LEU A 182 9.29 -11.26 -9.41
C LEU A 182 9.45 -9.77 -9.05
N GLY A 183 9.38 -9.38 -7.77
CA GLY A 183 9.61 -7.99 -7.35
C GLY A 183 8.70 -7.48 -6.24
N SER A 184 8.63 -6.15 -6.13
CA SER A 184 7.75 -5.45 -5.18
C SER A 184 6.43 -5.10 -5.85
N LEU A 185 5.35 -5.35 -5.14
CA LEU A 185 3.97 -5.11 -5.55
C LEU A 185 3.29 -4.28 -4.46
N LEU A 186 2.25 -3.54 -4.85
CA LEU A 186 1.50 -2.68 -3.95
C LEU A 186 0.07 -3.20 -3.86
N HIS A 187 -0.37 -3.47 -2.63
CA HIS A 187 -1.78 -3.60 -2.33
C HIS A 187 -2.32 -2.21 -2.01
N PRO A 188 -3.19 -1.63 -2.85
CA PRO A 188 -3.76 -0.31 -2.60
C PRO A 188 -4.48 -0.28 -1.25
N ALA A 189 -4.39 0.85 -0.56
CA ALA A 189 -5.05 1.04 0.72
C ALA A 189 -6.38 1.77 0.60
N THR A 190 -6.54 2.66 -0.37
CA THR A 190 -7.67 3.59 -0.39
C THR A 190 -8.98 2.92 -0.78
N LEU A 191 -10.09 3.29 -0.13
CA LEU A 191 -11.46 2.84 -0.43
C LEU A 191 -11.87 3.14 -1.89
N ASP A 192 -11.47 4.32 -2.39
CA ASP A 192 -11.68 4.71 -3.79
C ASP A 192 -10.65 4.13 -4.77
N GLY A 193 -9.69 3.38 -4.26
CA GLY A 193 -8.68 2.69 -5.06
C GLY A 193 -9.22 1.39 -5.68
N PRO A 194 -8.43 0.74 -6.55
CA PRO A 194 -8.72 -0.65 -6.90
C PRO A 194 -8.54 -1.55 -5.68
N HIS A 195 -9.10 -2.76 -5.73
CA HIS A 195 -8.82 -3.85 -4.81
C HIS A 195 -7.70 -4.77 -5.31
N THR A 196 -7.29 -4.63 -6.57
CA THR A 196 -6.24 -5.47 -7.17
C THR A 196 -4.84 -5.02 -6.78
N ILE A 197 -3.97 -6.00 -6.54
CA ILE A 197 -2.54 -5.80 -6.31
C ILE A 197 -1.86 -5.48 -7.64
N PHE A 198 -0.88 -4.59 -7.64
CA PHE A 198 -0.22 -4.14 -8.86
C PHE A 198 1.26 -3.83 -8.65
N PRO A 199 2.12 -4.04 -9.66
CA PRO A 199 3.47 -3.49 -9.65
C PRO A 199 3.43 -1.99 -9.97
N PRO A 200 4.35 -1.19 -9.43
CA PRO A 200 4.53 0.19 -9.87
C PRO A 200 4.82 0.22 -11.38
N THR A 201 4.32 1.24 -12.09
CA THR A 201 4.73 1.48 -13.47
C THR A 201 6.23 1.83 -13.52
N PRO A 202 6.91 1.71 -14.67
CA PRO A 202 8.30 2.16 -14.80
C PRO A 202 8.49 3.61 -14.32
N THR A 203 7.56 4.51 -14.64
CA THR A 203 7.58 5.90 -14.18
C THR A 203 7.44 6.03 -12.67
N GLN A 204 6.50 5.30 -12.06
CA GLN A 204 6.34 5.28 -10.60
C GLN A 204 7.56 4.70 -9.90
N TYR A 205 8.13 3.64 -10.45
CA TYR A 205 9.33 2.99 -9.93
C TYR A 205 10.54 3.92 -10.00
N THR A 206 10.79 4.55 -11.15
CA THR A 206 11.88 5.53 -11.30
C THR A 206 11.70 6.69 -10.33
N ALA A 207 10.49 7.26 -10.22
CA ALA A 207 10.24 8.35 -9.27
C ALA A 207 10.49 7.94 -7.81
N LEU A 208 10.13 6.71 -7.44
CA LEU A 208 10.43 6.14 -6.13
C LEU A 208 11.94 6.01 -5.89
N ILE A 209 12.67 5.39 -6.83
CA ILE A 209 14.11 5.19 -6.69
C ILE A 209 14.87 6.52 -6.73
N ASP A 210 14.44 7.48 -7.54
CA ASP A 210 15.03 8.82 -7.60
C ASP A 210 14.88 9.57 -6.28
N LEU A 211 13.72 9.45 -5.61
CA LEU A 211 13.52 10.02 -4.27
C LEU A 211 14.44 9.36 -3.24
N LEU A 212 14.56 8.04 -3.27
CA LEU A 212 15.34 7.27 -2.28
C LEU A 212 16.85 7.35 -2.53
N GLY A 213 17.26 7.57 -3.78
CA GLY A 213 18.63 7.54 -4.25
C GLY A 213 19.48 8.75 -3.85
N PRO A 214 20.81 8.64 -3.89
CA PRO A 214 21.74 9.68 -3.43
C PRO A 214 21.68 10.96 -4.29
N ALA A 215 21.20 10.86 -5.54
CA ALA A 215 21.13 11.95 -6.50
C ALA A 215 19.79 12.73 -6.46
N ALA A 216 18.92 12.46 -5.48
CA ALA A 216 17.67 13.18 -5.31
C ALA A 216 17.93 14.70 -5.29
N ALA A 217 17.62 15.39 -6.39
CA ALA A 217 17.72 16.83 -6.45
C ALA A 217 16.68 17.42 -5.48
N PRO A 218 17.06 18.33 -4.58
CA PRO A 218 16.21 18.66 -3.43
C PRO A 218 14.91 19.41 -3.79
N TYR A 219 14.71 19.84 -5.04
CA TYR A 219 13.56 20.67 -5.43
C TYR A 219 13.21 20.54 -6.92
N ALA A 220 12.30 19.62 -7.30
CA ALA A 220 11.45 19.78 -8.51
C ALA A 220 10.44 18.64 -8.73
N ALA A 221 10.78 17.40 -8.39
CA ALA A 221 9.89 16.28 -8.65
C ALA A 221 8.76 16.21 -7.61
N PRO A 222 7.48 16.04 -8.01
CA PRO A 222 6.41 15.81 -7.06
C PRO A 222 6.68 14.54 -6.25
N CYS A 223 6.36 14.56 -4.96
CA CYS A 223 6.54 13.40 -4.08
C CYS A 223 5.83 12.17 -4.68
N PRO A 224 6.53 11.05 -4.91
CA PRO A 224 5.94 9.83 -5.48
C PRO A 224 5.01 9.11 -4.50
N PHE A 225 4.95 9.53 -3.23
CA PHE A 225 4.11 8.93 -2.20
C PHE A 225 2.81 9.70 -1.96
N PRO A 226 1.69 9.00 -1.70
CA PRO A 226 1.54 7.55 -1.80
C PRO A 226 1.57 7.08 -3.26
N VAL A 227 2.13 5.90 -3.54
CA VAL A 227 2.13 5.35 -4.90
C VAL A 227 0.73 4.83 -5.20
N ARG A 228 -0.01 5.56 -6.05
CA ARG A 228 -1.39 5.24 -6.40
C ARG A 228 -1.49 4.40 -7.66
N ALA A 229 -2.41 3.45 -7.64
CA ALA A 229 -2.71 2.68 -8.84
C ALA A 229 -3.41 3.55 -9.89
N THR A 230 -3.06 3.31 -11.16
CA THR A 230 -3.67 3.98 -12.32
C THR A 230 -4.08 2.92 -13.36
N ALA A 231 -4.76 3.36 -14.43
CA ALA A 231 -5.04 2.48 -15.56
C ALA A 231 -3.75 1.93 -16.19
N ASP A 232 -2.61 2.60 -16.05
CA ASP A 232 -1.32 2.17 -16.62
C ASP A 232 -0.62 1.08 -15.82
N ASN A 233 -1.07 0.82 -14.58
CA ASN A 233 -0.65 -0.37 -13.85
C ASN A 233 -1.44 -1.56 -14.40
N ARG A 234 -0.90 -2.23 -15.43
CA ARG A 234 -1.63 -3.25 -16.21
C ARG A 234 -1.63 -4.64 -15.58
N TRP A 235 -0.52 -5.05 -14.97
CA TRP A 235 -0.40 -6.38 -14.36
C TRP A 235 -1.10 -6.42 -13.00
N ARG A 236 -2.43 -6.55 -13.03
CA ARG A 236 -3.30 -6.62 -11.84
C ARG A 236 -3.43 -8.04 -11.32
N TYR A 237 -3.33 -8.23 -10.03
CA TYR A 237 -3.53 -9.53 -9.36
C TYR A 237 -4.71 -9.43 -8.41
N ASP A 238 -5.56 -10.44 -8.44
CA ASP A 238 -6.63 -10.58 -7.48
C ASP A 238 -6.04 -10.96 -6.11
N PRO A 239 -6.43 -10.33 -4.99
CA PRO A 239 -5.87 -10.65 -3.67
C PRO A 239 -6.02 -12.11 -3.25
N TRP A 240 -7.06 -12.81 -3.71
CA TRP A 240 -7.21 -14.23 -3.43
C TRP A 240 -6.20 -15.04 -4.23
N ASP A 241 -6.13 -14.82 -5.55
CA ASP A 241 -5.18 -15.53 -6.43
C ASP A 241 -3.71 -15.24 -6.05
N SER A 242 -3.42 -14.01 -5.62
CA SER A 242 -2.07 -13.60 -5.22
C SER A 242 -1.55 -14.51 -4.11
N MET A 243 -2.40 -14.84 -3.13
CA MET A 243 -2.07 -15.72 -2.01
C MET A 243 -2.13 -17.20 -2.38
N THR A 244 -3.19 -17.64 -3.07
CA THR A 244 -3.43 -19.08 -3.27
C THR A 244 -2.69 -19.68 -4.46
N ARG A 245 -2.23 -18.85 -5.40
CA ARG A 245 -1.65 -19.30 -6.68
C ARG A 245 -0.26 -18.75 -6.94
N PHE A 246 -0.05 -17.47 -6.66
CA PHE A 246 1.16 -16.77 -7.09
C PHE A 246 2.21 -16.58 -5.98
N ASN A 247 1.89 -16.95 -4.74
CA ASN A 247 2.76 -16.76 -3.60
C ASN A 247 3.21 -15.30 -3.40
N ILE A 248 2.35 -14.35 -3.74
CA ILE A 248 2.56 -12.93 -3.52
C ILE A 248 2.10 -12.60 -2.10
N PHE A 249 3.05 -12.32 -1.21
CA PHE A 249 2.82 -12.00 0.20
C PHE A 249 3.77 -10.90 0.68
N ARG A 250 3.41 -10.12 1.70
CA ARG A 250 4.37 -9.23 2.40
C ARG A 250 5.47 -10.04 3.07
N ASP A 251 5.07 -11.12 3.72
CA ASP A 251 5.94 -12.15 4.24
C ASP A 251 5.19 -13.50 4.23
N ARG A 252 5.93 -14.61 4.31
CA ARG A 252 5.35 -15.95 4.17
C ARG A 252 4.34 -16.33 5.26
N TYR A 253 4.20 -15.51 6.30
CA TYR A 253 3.30 -15.67 7.41
C TYR A 253 2.25 -14.57 7.47
N GLU A 254 2.15 -13.71 6.45
CA GLU A 254 1.33 -12.50 6.50
C GLU A 254 -0.15 -12.77 6.74
N ARG A 255 -0.67 -13.81 6.09
CA ARG A 255 -2.08 -14.21 6.21
C ARG A 255 -2.19 -15.70 6.03
N LYS A 256 -3.17 -16.29 6.71
CA LYS A 256 -3.64 -17.64 6.38
C LYS A 256 -4.29 -17.58 4.99
N PRO A 257 -3.91 -18.48 4.06
CA PRO A 257 -4.61 -18.57 2.78
C PRO A 257 -6.12 -18.64 3.03
N PRO A 258 -6.93 -17.86 2.31
CA PRO A 258 -8.37 -17.83 2.52
C PRO A 258 -8.95 -19.24 2.41
N ASN A 259 -9.69 -19.66 3.44
CA ASN A 259 -10.38 -20.95 3.43
C ASN A 259 -11.59 -20.87 2.47
N GLY A 260 -11.61 -21.72 1.45
CA GLY A 260 -12.74 -21.85 0.54
C GLY A 260 -12.48 -21.31 -0.88
N PRO A 261 -13.50 -21.36 -1.75
CA PRO A 261 -13.37 -20.94 -3.14
C PRO A 261 -13.13 -19.43 -3.25
N ARG A 262 -12.55 -19.00 -4.38
CA ARG A 262 -12.40 -17.57 -4.71
C ARG A 262 -13.75 -16.85 -4.52
N PRO A 263 -13.78 -15.72 -3.79
CA PRO A 263 -14.98 -14.93 -3.65
C PRO A 263 -15.55 -14.56 -5.01
N HIS A 264 -16.85 -14.78 -5.20
CA HIS A 264 -17.54 -14.32 -6.40
C HIS A 264 -17.81 -12.83 -6.29
N HIS A 265 -16.99 -12.02 -6.96
CA HIS A 265 -17.28 -10.60 -7.15
C HIS A 265 -18.34 -10.46 -8.24
N CYS A 266 -19.56 -10.09 -7.85
CA CYS A 266 -20.70 -9.92 -8.77
C CYS A 266 -20.52 -8.71 -9.71
N VAL A 267 -19.69 -7.74 -9.33
CA VAL A 267 -19.34 -6.57 -10.12
C VAL A 267 -17.83 -6.56 -10.33
N LYS A 268 -17.42 -6.37 -11.58
CA LYS A 268 -16.01 -6.18 -11.96
C LYS A 268 -15.87 -4.78 -12.52
N SER A 269 -14.89 -4.02 -12.03
CA SER A 269 -14.72 -2.62 -12.42
C SER A 269 -13.48 -2.42 -13.30
N SER A 270 -13.50 -1.39 -14.15
CA SER A 270 -12.32 -0.95 -14.89
C SER A 270 -11.26 -0.28 -14.00
N ARG A 271 -11.63 0.05 -12.75
CA ARG A 271 -10.70 0.52 -11.73
C ARG A 271 -9.79 -0.64 -11.29
N ASP A 272 -10.39 -1.79 -10.99
CA ASP A 272 -9.70 -3.02 -10.60
C ASP A 272 -8.95 -3.67 -11.77
N TRP A 273 -9.59 -3.66 -12.94
CA TRP A 273 -9.14 -4.35 -14.15
C TRP A 273 -9.16 -3.37 -15.33
N PRO A 274 -8.08 -2.59 -15.56
CA PRO A 274 -8.02 -1.57 -16.60
C PRO A 274 -8.44 -2.05 -17.99
N GLU A 275 -8.18 -3.32 -18.30
CA GLU A 275 -8.56 -3.98 -19.55
C GLU A 275 -10.08 -4.02 -19.79
N LEU A 276 -10.92 -3.98 -18.75
CA LEU A 276 -12.38 -3.85 -18.91
C LEU A 276 -12.77 -2.48 -19.45
N GLY A 277 -12.00 -1.44 -19.10
CA GLY A 277 -12.14 -0.12 -19.69
C GLY A 277 -11.76 -0.11 -21.16
N ASP A 278 -10.72 -0.87 -21.54
CA ASP A 278 -10.30 -1.05 -22.93
C ASP A 278 -11.35 -1.82 -23.75
N GLU A 279 -11.94 -2.89 -23.21
CA GLU A 279 -13.04 -3.62 -23.85
C GLU A 279 -14.26 -2.72 -24.08
N HIS A 280 -14.64 -1.93 -23.07
CA HIS A 280 -15.73 -0.96 -23.19
C HIS A 280 -15.43 0.12 -24.24
N LEU A 281 -14.20 0.63 -24.29
CA LEU A 281 -13.77 1.60 -25.29
C LEU A 281 -13.89 1.03 -26.71
N VAL A 282 -13.42 -0.20 -26.93
CA VAL A 282 -13.54 -0.86 -28.25
C VAL A 282 -15.00 -1.00 -28.65
N ALA A 283 -15.87 -1.46 -27.75
CA ALA A 283 -17.30 -1.59 -28.02
C ALA A 283 -17.94 -0.25 -28.38
N LEU A 284 -17.59 0.83 -27.66
CA LEU A 284 -18.06 2.18 -27.93
C LEU A 284 -17.63 2.69 -29.31
N LEU A 285 -16.34 2.55 -29.65
CA LEU A 285 -15.79 2.99 -30.94
C LEU A 285 -16.41 2.22 -32.11
N GLN A 286 -16.62 0.91 -31.95
CA GLN A 286 -17.30 0.09 -32.95
C GLN A 286 -18.78 0.48 -33.11
N TYR A 287 -19.46 0.80 -32.01
CA TYR A 287 -20.83 1.30 -32.07
C TYR A 287 -20.90 2.65 -32.79
N GLN A 288 -20.00 3.60 -32.48
CA GLN A 288 -19.93 4.90 -33.17
C GLN A 288 -19.68 4.74 -34.67
N ALA A 289 -18.78 3.83 -35.06
CA ALA A 289 -18.56 3.47 -36.46
C ALA A 289 -19.83 2.94 -37.14
N SER A 290 -20.61 2.10 -36.44
CA SER A 290 -21.90 1.61 -36.95
C SER A 290 -22.95 2.72 -37.15
N GLN A 291 -22.81 3.84 -36.45
CA GLN A 291 -23.65 5.04 -36.61
C GLN A 291 -23.11 6.01 -37.67
N GLY A 292 -22.08 5.63 -38.43
CA GLY A 292 -21.49 6.43 -39.49
C GLY A 292 -20.44 7.45 -39.04
N GLN A 293 -19.97 7.39 -37.79
CA GLN A 293 -18.82 8.20 -37.35
C GLN A 293 -17.50 7.65 -37.92
N PRO A 294 -16.45 8.48 -38.06
CA PRO A 294 -15.13 8.01 -38.45
C PRO A 294 -14.60 6.94 -37.49
N VAL A 295 -14.03 5.88 -38.06
CA VAL A 295 -13.42 4.79 -37.27
C VAL A 295 -12.09 5.25 -36.71
N ASP A 296 -11.96 5.28 -35.38
CA ASP A 296 -10.66 5.42 -34.71
C ASP A 296 -9.97 4.05 -34.61
N GLN A 297 -9.38 3.61 -35.72
CA GLN A 297 -8.68 2.33 -35.77
C GLN A 297 -7.47 2.31 -34.83
N ALA A 298 -6.76 3.43 -34.69
CA ALA A 298 -5.59 3.53 -33.83
C ALA A 298 -5.97 3.36 -32.35
N GLY A 299 -7.09 3.96 -31.92
CA GLY A 299 -7.64 3.78 -30.58
C GLY A 299 -8.04 2.32 -30.30
N ILE A 300 -8.67 1.67 -31.27
CA ILE A 300 -9.05 0.24 -31.19
C ILE A 300 -7.80 -0.65 -31.09
N ASP A 301 -6.82 -0.46 -31.96
CA ASP A 301 -5.58 -1.26 -31.97
C ASP A 301 -4.79 -1.09 -30.66
N ALA A 302 -4.70 0.15 -30.17
CA ALA A 302 -4.04 0.43 -28.89
C ALA A 302 -4.77 -0.23 -27.71
N ALA A 303 -6.11 -0.24 -27.71
CA ALA A 303 -6.90 -0.94 -26.68
C ALA A 303 -6.66 -2.46 -26.74
N TYR A 304 -6.60 -3.05 -27.94
CA TYR A 304 -6.26 -4.47 -28.10
C TYR A 304 -4.85 -4.81 -27.60
N GLU A 305 -3.85 -3.97 -27.83
CA GLU A 305 -2.51 -4.19 -27.26
C GLU A 305 -2.52 -4.11 -25.73
N ARG A 306 -3.28 -3.19 -25.14
CA ARG A 306 -3.40 -3.07 -23.68
C ARG A 306 -4.13 -4.27 -23.05
N MET A 307 -5.16 -4.81 -23.71
CA MET A 307 -5.86 -6.02 -23.26
C MET A 307 -4.98 -7.30 -23.29
N LYS A 308 -3.80 -7.27 -23.94
CA LYS A 308 -2.83 -8.37 -23.85
C LYS A 308 -1.96 -8.29 -22.59
N GLN A 309 -1.91 -7.14 -21.92
CA GLN A 309 -1.07 -6.89 -20.74
C GLN A 309 -1.81 -7.25 -19.44
N ILE A 310 -2.42 -8.43 -19.41
CA ILE A 310 -3.23 -8.92 -18.30
C ILE A 310 -2.55 -10.08 -17.58
N THR A 311 -2.96 -10.39 -16.36
CA THR A 311 -2.48 -11.54 -15.58
C THR A 311 -3.52 -12.66 -15.58
N PRO A 312 -3.19 -13.88 -15.11
CA PRO A 312 -4.17 -14.96 -15.00
C PRO A 312 -5.31 -14.71 -13.99
N SER A 313 -5.23 -13.65 -13.18
CA SER A 313 -6.35 -13.22 -12.33
C SER A 313 -7.42 -12.42 -13.07
N SER A 314 -7.09 -11.92 -14.26
CA SER A 314 -7.94 -11.03 -15.05
C SER A 314 -9.28 -11.67 -15.41
N PRO A 315 -10.39 -10.91 -15.36
CA PRO A 315 -11.67 -11.29 -15.94
C PRO A 315 -11.64 -11.65 -17.42
N LEU A 316 -10.71 -11.06 -18.18
CA LEU A 316 -10.54 -11.30 -19.61
C LEU A 316 -9.49 -12.39 -19.89
N TRP A 317 -8.94 -13.03 -18.84
CA TRP A 317 -8.00 -14.13 -19.02
C TRP A 317 -8.70 -15.32 -19.70
N PRO A 318 -8.17 -15.84 -20.83
CA PRO A 318 -8.82 -16.95 -21.52
C PRO A 318 -8.84 -18.21 -20.64
N SER A 319 -10.01 -18.82 -20.43
CA SER A 319 -10.14 -20.04 -19.60
C SER A 319 -9.26 -21.21 -20.07
N ARG A 320 -8.91 -21.25 -21.36
CA ARG A 320 -7.99 -22.27 -21.92
C ARG A 320 -6.53 -22.08 -21.50
N ARG A 321 -6.17 -20.91 -20.98
CA ARG A 321 -4.83 -20.55 -20.48
C ARG A 321 -4.79 -20.49 -18.96
N ASP A 322 -5.86 -20.91 -18.29
CA ASP A 322 -5.90 -20.92 -16.83
C ASP A 322 -5.01 -22.07 -16.31
N PRO A 323 -3.93 -21.79 -15.56
CA PRO A 323 -3.05 -22.84 -15.06
C PRO A 323 -3.68 -23.71 -13.96
N GLY A 324 -4.92 -23.41 -13.52
CA GLY A 324 -5.57 -24.11 -12.42
C GLY A 324 -4.97 -23.72 -11.06
N LEU A 325 -5.42 -24.42 -10.00
CA LEU A 325 -4.77 -24.42 -8.70
C LEU A 325 -3.58 -25.38 -8.73
N PRO A 326 -2.46 -25.06 -8.06
CA PRO A 326 -1.30 -25.93 -7.95
C PRO A 326 -1.60 -27.27 -7.27
#